data_AF-A0A182XM69-F1
#
_entry.id   AF-A0A182XM69-F1
#
_cell.length_a   1.000
_cell.length_b   1.000
_cell.length_c   1.000
_cell.angle_alpha   90.00
_cell.angle_beta   90.00
_cell.angle_gamma   90.00
#
_symmetry.space_group_name_H-M   'P 1'
#
loop_
_entity.id
_entity.type
_entity.pdbx_description
1 polymer ?
#
loop_
_entity_poly.entity_id
_entity_poly.type
_entity_poly.pdbx_seq_one_letter_code
_entity_poly.pdbx_strand_id
1 'polypeptide(L)'
;HPKDCCQLPSLIDEELLRNCKTLYGGEPLQRKLIYERGKCFVECALNATGTLVGGVLDQAKILHVIVTATQNDPAVMQLFQSSTLQCFQTVGAGGGGGASSPAGCSSLGVDFVGCVNIKNFVNCPPHIWSNSAQCNALRQYILECPQPF
;
A
#
# COMPACT_ATOMS: atom_id res chain seq x y z
N HIS A 1 3.91 6.11 -15.77
CA HIS A 1 3.22 5.88 -14.47
C HIS A 1 4.17 5.11 -13.54
N PRO A 2 4.15 5.24 -12.19
CA PRO A 2 5.08 4.52 -11.32
C PRO A 2 5.13 3.00 -11.56
N LYS A 3 3.98 2.38 -11.84
CA LYS A 3 3.90 0.95 -12.20
C LYS A 3 4.70 0.58 -13.45
N ASP A 4 4.92 1.51 -14.39
CA ASP A 4 5.74 1.26 -15.59
C ASP A 4 7.24 1.22 -15.25
N CYS A 5 7.61 1.83 -14.11
CA CYS A 5 8.99 1.90 -13.64
C CYS A 5 9.39 0.74 -12.75
N CYS A 6 8.47 0.24 -11.93
CA CYS A 6 8.71 -0.91 -11.06
C CYS A 6 7.54 -1.89 -11.17
N GLN A 7 7.78 -3.05 -11.79
CA GLN A 7 6.75 -4.05 -12.09
C GLN A 7 6.48 -4.95 -10.87
N LEU A 8 5.95 -4.36 -9.80
CA LEU A 8 5.57 -5.09 -8.59
C LEU A 8 4.29 -5.91 -8.81
N PRO A 9 4.22 -7.15 -8.30
CA PRO A 9 3.00 -7.94 -8.35
C PRO A 9 1.89 -7.31 -7.48
N SER A 10 0.63 -7.58 -7.84
CA SER A 10 -0.48 -7.29 -6.93
C SER A 10 -0.47 -8.30 -5.78
N LEU A 11 -0.56 -7.81 -4.54
CA LEU A 11 -0.70 -8.66 -3.36
C LEU A 11 -2.15 -9.09 -3.09
N ILE A 12 -3.11 -8.35 -3.63
CA ILE A 12 -4.54 -8.56 -3.41
C ILE A 12 -5.16 -9.04 -4.71
N ASP A 13 -6.04 -10.02 -4.59
CA ASP A 13 -6.81 -10.56 -5.70
C ASP A 13 -7.61 -9.47 -6.43
N GLU A 14 -7.64 -9.55 -7.76
CA GLU A 14 -8.28 -8.53 -8.59
C GLU A 14 -9.79 -8.44 -8.36
N GLU A 15 -10.47 -9.53 -8.05
CA GLU A 15 -11.90 -9.55 -7.77
C GLU A 15 -12.20 -8.80 -6.47
N LEU A 16 -11.40 -9.03 -5.43
CA LEU A 16 -11.51 -8.28 -4.17
C LEU A 16 -11.31 -6.78 -4.39
N LEU A 17 -10.29 -6.41 -5.17
CA LEU A 17 -10.04 -5.01 -5.52
C LEU A 17 -11.18 -4.41 -6.35
N ARG A 18 -11.75 -5.16 -7.30
CA ARG A 18 -12.92 -4.73 -8.08
C ARG A 18 -14.14 -4.49 -7.18
N ASN A 19 -14.41 -5.39 -6.23
CA ASN A 19 -15.53 -5.26 -5.30
C ASN A 19 -15.38 -4.00 -4.43
N CYS A 20 -14.20 -3.77 -3.86
CA CYS A 20 -13.93 -2.54 -3.11
C CYS A 20 -14.01 -1.28 -3.98
N LYS A 21 -13.57 -1.36 -5.25
CA LYS A 21 -13.72 -0.26 -6.20
C LYS A 21 -15.18 0.01 -6.55
N THR A 22 -16.05 -0.98 -6.60
CA THR A 22 -17.50 -0.76 -6.82
C THR A 22 -18.14 -0.05 -5.63
N LEU A 23 -17.73 -0.39 -4.41
CA LEU A 23 -18.27 0.22 -3.19
C LEU A 23 -17.78 1.65 -2.95
N TYR A 24 -16.50 1.90 -3.23
CA TYR A 24 -15.81 3.14 -2.86
C TYR A 24 -15.27 3.94 -4.06
N GLY A 25 -15.38 3.41 -5.28
CA GLY A 25 -15.05 4.07 -6.53
C GLY A 25 -16.30 4.49 -7.30
N GLY A 26 -16.26 5.67 -7.92
CA GLY A 26 -17.39 6.24 -8.70
C GLY A 26 -17.31 7.77 -8.81
N GLU A 27 -17.95 8.34 -9.84
CA GLU A 27 -17.93 9.76 -10.31
C GLU A 27 -16.55 10.45 -10.38
N PRO A 28 -16.38 11.56 -11.14
CA PRO A 28 -15.11 12.28 -11.16
C PRO A 28 -14.80 12.73 -9.73
N LEU A 29 -13.72 12.20 -9.17
CA LEU A 29 -13.33 12.52 -7.80
C LEU A 29 -13.05 14.02 -7.73
N GLN A 30 -13.93 14.78 -7.09
CA GLN A 30 -13.55 16.11 -6.62
C GLN A 30 -12.30 15.93 -5.77
N ARG A 31 -11.26 16.74 -6.01
CA ARG A 31 -9.92 16.58 -5.41
C ARG A 31 -9.96 16.35 -3.88
N LYS A 32 -10.95 16.92 -3.19
CA LYS A 32 -11.18 16.79 -1.74
C LYS A 32 -11.64 15.40 -1.29
N LEU A 33 -12.31 14.63 -2.14
CA LEU A 33 -12.90 13.32 -1.82
C LEU A 33 -11.97 12.14 -2.15
N ILE A 34 -10.87 12.37 -2.87
CA ILE A 34 -9.92 11.33 -3.29
C ILE A 34 -9.35 10.60 -2.07
N TYR A 35 -8.90 11.37 -1.07
CA TYR A 35 -8.28 10.80 0.13
C TYR A 35 -9.28 10.01 0.98
N GLU A 36 -10.44 10.60 1.25
CA GLU A 36 -11.50 9.95 2.05
C GLU A 36 -12.01 8.65 1.43
N ARG A 37 -12.22 8.63 0.11
CA ARG A 37 -12.59 7.39 -0.59
C ARG A 37 -11.43 6.41 -0.68
N GLY A 38 -10.20 6.91 -0.81
CA GLY A 38 -8.98 6.12 -0.77
C GLY A 38 -8.84 5.33 0.54
N LYS A 39 -9.11 5.96 1.68
CA LYS A 39 -9.15 5.29 3.00
C LYS A 39 -10.10 4.09 2.97
N CYS A 40 -11.33 4.32 2.56
CA CYS A 40 -12.34 3.25 2.54
C CYS A 40 -12.04 2.14 1.53
N PHE A 41 -11.50 2.49 0.37
CA PHE A 41 -11.07 1.51 -0.62
C PHE A 41 -9.97 0.60 -0.05
N VAL A 42 -8.94 1.19 0.59
CA VAL A 42 -7.84 0.42 1.18
C VAL A 42 -8.32 -0.39 2.39
N GLU A 43 -9.11 0.20 3.28
CA GLU A 43 -9.68 -0.49 4.43
C GLU A 43 -10.53 -1.69 4.00
N CYS A 44 -11.36 -1.54 2.97
CA CYS A 44 -12.11 -2.64 2.37
C CYS A 44 -11.20 -3.79 1.89
N ALA A 45 -10.14 -3.46 1.17
CA ALA A 45 -9.23 -4.47 0.63
C ALA A 45 -8.46 -5.21 1.74
N LEU A 46 -8.07 -4.50 2.80
CA LEU A 46 -7.42 -5.11 3.96
C LEU A 46 -8.38 -5.97 4.79
N ASN A 47 -9.62 -5.52 4.99
CA ASN A 47 -10.66 -6.31 5.65
C ASN A 47 -10.99 -7.58 4.84
N ALA A 48 -11.11 -7.47 3.52
CA ALA A 48 -11.43 -8.60 2.64
C ALA A 48 -10.35 -9.70 2.64
N THR A 49 -9.09 -9.33 2.89
CA THR A 49 -7.97 -10.26 3.04
C THR A 49 -7.76 -10.71 4.50
N GLY A 50 -8.56 -10.18 5.43
CA GLY A 50 -8.42 -10.42 6.87
C GLY A 50 -7.13 -9.86 7.47
N THR A 51 -6.43 -8.98 6.75
CA THR A 51 -5.18 -8.31 7.16
C THR A 51 -5.43 -7.06 8.01
N LEU A 52 -6.67 -6.60 8.06
CA LEU A 52 -7.18 -5.65 9.05
C LEU A 52 -8.39 -6.29 9.72
N VAL A 53 -8.39 -6.37 11.06
CA VAL A 53 -9.49 -6.95 11.83
C VAL A 53 -9.75 -6.07 13.04
N GLY A 54 -11.00 -5.63 13.22
CA GLY A 54 -11.37 -4.76 14.34
C GLY A 54 -10.60 -3.44 14.36
N GLY A 55 -10.20 -2.91 13.19
CA GLY A 55 -9.41 -1.69 13.08
C GLY A 55 -7.92 -1.86 13.39
N VAL A 56 -7.42 -3.09 13.53
CA VAL A 56 -6.00 -3.39 13.81
C VAL A 56 -5.40 -4.20 12.68
N LEU A 57 -4.21 -3.81 12.23
CA LEU A 57 -3.46 -4.52 11.19
C LEU A 57 -2.88 -5.83 11.75
N ASP A 58 -3.08 -6.94 11.04
CA ASP A 58 -2.55 -8.25 11.38
C ASP A 58 -1.23 -8.48 10.62
N GLN A 59 -0.11 -8.20 11.29
CA GLN A 59 1.23 -8.33 10.71
C GLN A 59 1.51 -9.74 10.18
N ALA A 60 1.10 -10.78 10.92
CA ALA A 60 1.38 -12.16 10.52
C ALA A 60 0.64 -12.52 9.22
N LYS A 61 -0.64 -12.13 9.11
CA LYS A 61 -1.40 -12.33 7.87
C LYS A 61 -0.89 -11.49 6.71
N ILE A 62 -0.47 -10.25 6.94
CA ILE A 62 0.14 -9.42 5.89
C ILE A 62 1.40 -10.08 5.33
N LEU A 63 2.29 -10.56 6.21
CA LEU A 63 3.50 -11.27 5.80
C LEU A 63 3.15 -12.57 5.06
N HIS A 64 2.11 -13.29 5.48
CA HIS A 64 1.64 -14.48 4.77
C HIS A 64 1.14 -14.16 3.36
N VAL A 65 0.33 -13.12 3.18
CA VAL A 65 -0.13 -12.65 1.86
C VAL A 65 1.05 -12.29 0.96
N ILE A 66 2.06 -11.60 1.51
CA ILE A 66 3.30 -11.26 0.78
C ILE A 66 4.00 -12.52 0.30
N VAL A 67 4.25 -13.48 1.20
CA VAL A 67 4.96 -14.73 0.85
C VAL A 67 4.22 -15.48 -0.26
N THR A 68 2.89 -15.61 -0.15
CA THR A 68 2.07 -16.29 -1.15
C THR A 68 2.13 -15.59 -2.51
N ALA A 69 1.99 -14.26 -2.56
CA ALA A 69 1.97 -13.50 -3.81
C ALA A 69 3.35 -13.38 -4.48
N THR A 70 4.44 -13.50 -3.71
CA THR A 70 5.82 -13.27 -4.19
C THR A 70 6.69 -14.52 -4.16
N GLN A 71 6.11 -15.70 -3.95
CA GLN A 71 6.81 -16.98 -3.80
C GLN A 71 7.81 -17.31 -4.93
N ASN A 72 7.57 -16.79 -6.14
CA ASN A 72 8.41 -17.04 -7.31
C ASN A 72 9.54 -16.00 -7.50
N ASP A 73 9.62 -15.00 -6.63
CA ASP A 73 10.62 -13.93 -6.72
C ASP A 73 11.14 -13.54 -5.32
N PRO A 74 12.21 -14.19 -4.84
CA PRO A 74 12.75 -13.95 -3.49
C PRO A 74 13.19 -12.51 -3.24
N ALA A 75 13.69 -11.81 -4.27
CA ALA A 75 14.13 -10.42 -4.14
C ALA A 75 12.93 -9.50 -3.92
N VAL A 76 11.83 -9.73 -4.64
CA VAL A 76 10.58 -9.01 -4.43
C VAL A 76 9.94 -9.38 -3.08
N MET A 77 9.97 -10.64 -2.68
CA MET A 77 9.48 -11.07 -1.36
C MET A 77 10.20 -10.34 -0.23
N GLN A 78 11.54 -10.34 -0.25
CA GLN A 78 12.36 -9.66 0.76
C GLN A 78 12.11 -8.14 0.77
N LEU A 79 11.95 -7.53 -0.41
CA LEU A 79 11.58 -6.13 -0.53
C LEU A 79 10.27 -5.85 0.24
N PHE A 80 9.20 -6.56 -0.10
CA PHE A 80 7.90 -6.37 0.54
C PHE A 80 7.95 -6.60 2.05
N GLN A 81 8.58 -7.69 2.51
CA GLN A 81 8.71 -7.99 3.94
C GLN A 81 9.46 -6.88 4.69
N SER A 82 10.58 -6.40 4.15
CA SER A 82 11.38 -5.36 4.78
C SER A 82 10.63 -4.03 4.86
N SER A 83 9.97 -3.62 3.76
CA SER A 83 9.15 -2.41 3.72
C SER A 83 7.98 -2.51 4.69
N THR A 84 7.28 -3.65 4.74
CA THR A 84 6.19 -3.91 5.68
C THR A 84 6.63 -3.75 7.13
N LEU A 85 7.72 -4.40 7.54
CA LEU A 85 8.20 -4.33 8.92
C LEU A 85 8.62 -2.90 9.32
N GLN A 86 9.27 -2.17 8.41
CA GLN A 86 9.60 -0.76 8.65
C GLN A 86 8.33 0.10 8.77
N CYS A 87 7.33 -0.12 7.90
CA CYS A 87 6.10 0.65 7.94
C CYS A 87 5.26 0.38 9.18
N PHE A 88 5.25 -0.84 9.71
CA PHE A 88 4.65 -1.12 11.02
C PHE A 88 5.25 -0.27 12.15
N GLN A 89 6.57 -0.05 12.12
CA GLN A 89 7.26 0.81 13.08
C GLN A 89 6.89 2.28 12.87
N THR A 90 6.84 2.74 11.62
CA THR A 90 6.48 4.13 11.26
C THR A 90 5.04 4.47 11.68
N VAL A 91 4.06 3.68 11.24
CA VAL A 91 2.64 3.96 11.55
C VAL A 91 2.28 3.66 13.01
N GLY A 92 2.98 2.70 13.64
CA GLY A 92 2.80 2.35 15.05
C GLY A 92 3.39 3.39 16.01
N ALA A 93 4.50 4.04 15.65
CA ALA A 93 5.09 5.12 16.44
C ALA A 93 4.29 6.44 16.39
N GLY A 94 3.44 6.61 15.37
CA GLY A 94 2.57 7.78 15.17
C GLY A 94 1.30 7.80 16.04
N GLY A 95 1.08 6.84 16.93
CA GLY A 95 -0.12 6.78 17.78
C GLY A 95 -1.42 6.45 17.03
N GLY A 96 -1.33 5.96 15.80
CA GLY A 96 -2.44 5.67 14.89
C GLY A 96 -3.21 4.39 15.18
N GLY A 97 -3.47 4.09 16.45
CA GLY A 97 -4.63 3.27 16.81
C GLY A 97 -5.87 4.07 16.45
N GLY A 98 -6.18 4.14 15.15
CA GLY A 98 -7.28 4.93 14.61
C GLY A 98 -8.56 4.41 15.20
N ALA A 99 -9.03 5.06 16.27
CA ALA A 99 -10.39 4.90 16.73
C ALA A 99 -11.28 5.14 15.51
N SER A 100 -11.93 4.07 15.05
CA SER A 100 -12.95 4.10 14.02
C SER A 100 -13.92 5.22 14.38
N SER A 101 -13.89 6.30 13.60
CA SER A 101 -14.88 7.36 13.78
C SER A 101 -16.24 6.79 13.36
N PRO A 102 -17.34 7.15 14.05
CA PRO A 102 -18.67 6.62 13.76
C PRO A 102 -19.20 6.88 12.33
N ALA A 103 -18.47 7.62 11.50
CA ALA A 103 -18.92 8.09 10.19
C ALA A 103 -17.94 7.87 9.02
N GLY A 104 -16.79 7.17 9.20
CA GLY A 104 -15.83 7.00 8.11
C GLY A 104 -14.69 6.02 8.38
N CYS A 105 -13.99 5.63 7.32
CA CYS A 105 -12.89 4.67 7.39
C CYS A 105 -11.62 5.30 7.99
N SER A 106 -10.85 4.46 8.69
CA SER A 106 -9.60 4.82 9.35
C SER A 106 -8.50 5.20 8.34
N SER A 107 -7.57 6.08 8.74
CA SER A 107 -6.38 6.36 7.92
C SER A 107 -5.33 5.25 8.03
N LEU A 108 -5.38 4.41 9.07
CA LEU A 108 -4.38 3.38 9.34
C LEU A 108 -4.04 2.53 8.11
N GLY A 109 -5.07 2.07 7.39
CA GLY A 109 -4.90 1.25 6.20
C GLY A 109 -4.19 2.00 5.07
N VAL A 110 -4.63 3.22 4.75
CA VAL A 110 -4.04 4.00 3.64
C VAL A 110 -2.63 4.48 3.98
N ASP A 111 -2.38 4.86 5.22
CA ASP A 111 -1.07 5.31 5.70
C ASP A 111 -0.06 4.17 5.62
N PHE A 112 -0.44 2.99 6.12
CA PHE A 112 0.38 1.79 6.06
C PHE A 112 0.67 1.33 4.62
N VAL A 113 -0.37 1.21 3.78
CA VAL A 113 -0.20 0.79 2.38
C VAL A 113 0.58 1.84 1.57
N GLY A 114 0.35 3.13 1.83
CA GLY A 114 1.12 4.22 1.24
C GLY A 114 2.61 4.11 1.57
N CYS A 115 2.94 3.88 2.84
CA CYS A 115 4.31 3.65 3.29
C CYS A 115 4.97 2.47 2.57
N VAL A 116 4.29 1.32 2.53
CA VAL A 116 4.83 0.10 1.90
C VAL A 116 5.06 0.32 0.41
N ASN A 117 4.10 0.92 -0.29
CA ASN A 117 4.21 1.17 -1.74
C ASN A 117 5.37 2.11 -2.08
N ILE A 118 5.56 3.17 -1.30
CA ILE A 118 6.66 4.10 -1.54
C ILE A 118 8.01 3.44 -1.27
N LYS A 119 8.16 2.74 -0.13
CA LYS A 119 9.39 2.02 0.19
C LYS A 119 9.71 0.96 -0.87
N ASN A 120 8.72 0.21 -1.34
CA ASN A 120 8.92 -0.76 -2.41
C ASN A 120 9.34 -0.12 -3.72
N PHE A 121 8.73 1.01 -4.09
CA PHE A 121 9.07 1.72 -5.31
C PHE A 121 10.51 2.26 -5.27
N VAL A 122 10.89 2.96 -4.19
CA VAL A 122 12.23 3.56 -4.08
C VAL A 122 13.32 2.53 -3.81
N ASN A 123 12.98 1.30 -3.43
CA ASN A 123 13.91 0.17 -3.26
C ASN A 123 13.67 -0.95 -4.28
N CYS A 124 13.01 -0.64 -5.40
CA CYS A 124 12.67 -1.62 -6.43
C CYS A 124 13.89 -2.44 -6.89
N PRO A 125 13.82 -3.78 -6.90
CA PRO A 125 14.88 -4.65 -7.37
C PRO A 125 15.28 -4.38 -8.83
N PRO A 126 16.57 -4.46 -9.18
CA PRO A 126 17.03 -4.12 -10.53
C PRO A 126 16.39 -4.93 -11.65
N HIS A 127 16.03 -6.20 -11.42
CA HIS A 127 15.48 -7.08 -12.46
C HIS A 127 14.03 -6.77 -12.83
N ILE A 128 13.30 -6.02 -11.99
CA ILE A 128 11.94 -5.53 -12.28
C ILE A 128 11.87 -4.00 -12.38
N TRP A 129 13.03 -3.34 -12.36
CA TRP A 129 13.17 -1.89 -12.52
C TRP A 129 13.40 -1.51 -13.99
N SER A 130 12.65 -0.54 -14.47
CA SER A 130 12.90 0.11 -15.76
C SER A 130 14.00 1.16 -15.60
N ASN A 131 15.19 0.89 -16.13
CA ASN A 131 16.32 1.81 -16.09
C ASN A 131 16.24 2.94 -17.13
N SER A 132 15.09 3.61 -17.21
CA SER A 132 14.91 4.79 -18.07
C SER A 132 15.21 6.08 -17.32
N ALA A 133 15.59 7.13 -18.04
CA ALA A 133 15.80 8.46 -17.46
C ALA A 133 14.55 8.97 -16.71
N GLN A 134 13.36 8.71 -17.26
CA GLN A 134 12.09 9.07 -16.63
C GLN A 134 11.88 8.37 -15.29
N CYS A 135 12.15 7.06 -15.21
CA CYS A 135 11.96 6.30 -13.99
C CYS A 135 12.99 6.67 -12.92
N ASN A 136 14.24 6.89 -13.31
CA ASN A 136 15.29 7.32 -12.39
C ASN A 136 15.00 8.72 -11.82
N ALA A 137 14.52 9.66 -12.66
CA ALA A 137 14.09 10.97 -12.19
C ALA A 137 12.88 10.88 -11.24
N LEU A 138 11.91 10.02 -11.53
CA LEU A 138 10.75 9.81 -10.65
C LEU A 138 11.17 9.22 -9.28
N ARG A 139 12.11 8.27 -9.26
CA ARG A 139 12.65 7.69 -8.02
C ARG A 139 13.32 8.77 -7.15
N GLN A 140 14.14 9.62 -7.76
CA GLN A 140 14.80 10.72 -7.06
C GLN A 140 13.79 11.74 -6.53
N TYR A 141 12.83 12.14 -7.36
CA TYR A 141 11.78 13.06 -6.94
C TYR A 141 11.02 12.57 -5.71
N ILE A 142 10.68 11.27 -5.64
CA ILE A 142 10.00 10.68 -4.48
C ILE A 142 10.92 10.71 -3.24
N LEU A 143 12.22 10.42 -3.39
CA LEU A 143 13.17 10.47 -2.26
C LEU A 143 13.33 11.88 -1.66
N GLU A 144 13.20 12.93 -2.48
CA GLU A 144 13.32 14.32 -2.05
C GLU A 144 12.01 14.89 -1.48
N CYS A 145 10.86 14.26 -1.73
CA CYS A 145 9.58 14.70 -1.21
C CYS A 145 9.35 14.23 0.24
N PRO A 146 8.84 15.09 1.13
CA PRO A 146 8.35 14.66 2.43
C PRO A 146 7.24 13.62 2.26
N GLN A 147 7.40 12.47 2.93
CA GLN A 147 6.41 11.41 2.90
C GLN A 147 5.30 11.69 3.92
N PRO A 148 4.02 11.53 3.57
CA PRO A 148 2.88 12.00 4.39
C PRO A 148 2.45 11.05 5.52
N PHE A 149 3.25 10.03 5.85
CA PHE A 149 2.96 8.99 6.85
C PHE A 149 4.03 8.89 7.92
#